data_AF-A0A9Q9T585-F1
#
_entry.id   AF-A0A9Q9T585-F1
#
_cell.length_a   1.000
_cell.length_b   1.000
_cell.length_c   1.000
_cell.angle_alpha   90.00
_cell.angle_beta   90.00
_cell.angle_gamma   90.00
#
_symmetry.space_group_name_H-M   'P 1'
#
loop_
_entity.id
_entity.type
_entity.pdbx_description
1 polymer ?
#
loop_
_entity_poly.entity_id
_entity_poly.type
_entity_poly.pdbx_seq_one_letter_code
_entity_poly.pdbx_strand_id
1 'polypeptide(L)'
;MRSVLLTTAMALVAVLGTAGCAEAATTSAAASYRNLPTSGRVDYQLGGGYTPPSGVTIVERDSTDRPAKGTYDICYVNGFQTQPEAARTWKKSYPSAILRDRAGKPVSDPGWPDEMLLDTRTAAKRALITKVLAKTVARCGDRGFDAVEFDNLDSWTRSGKRLTRAGNLALAKSLVATGHRHGLAVGQKNTPQLGASGRKQTGFDFVVAEECVQYRECAAYTKAYGGRVIDVEYSDTLERSWGSVCGLRSRPAMTILRDRDLVTPADDAYVYEHC
;
A
#
# COMPACT_ATOMS: atom_id res chain seq x y z
N MET A 1 -58.63 -74.65 2.59
CA MET A 1 -59.84 -73.92 3.03
C MET A 1 -59.67 -72.45 2.70
N ARG A 2 -60.66 -71.90 1.99
CA ARG A 2 -61.08 -70.48 1.89
C ARG A 2 -60.05 -69.41 1.49
N SER A 3 -60.26 -68.96 0.25
CA SER A 3 -60.30 -67.58 -0.26
C SER A 3 -60.12 -66.43 0.73
N VAL A 4 -59.49 -65.34 0.28
CA VAL A 4 -60.17 -64.07 -0.08
C VAL A 4 -59.13 -63.11 -0.69
N LEU A 5 -59.45 -62.57 -1.87
CA LEU A 5 -58.77 -61.45 -2.51
C LEU A 5 -59.10 -60.15 -1.75
N LEU A 6 -58.12 -59.27 -1.59
CA LEU A 6 -58.36 -57.83 -1.46
C LEU A 6 -57.32 -57.07 -2.28
N THR A 7 -57.84 -56.39 -3.29
CA THR A 7 -57.20 -55.45 -4.21
C THR A 7 -56.87 -54.15 -3.48
N THR A 8 -55.59 -53.76 -3.47
CA THR A 8 -55.14 -52.42 -3.10
C THR A 8 -54.51 -51.77 -4.32
N ALA A 9 -55.20 -50.77 -4.87
CA ALA A 9 -54.67 -49.87 -5.89
C ALA A 9 -53.64 -48.93 -5.24
N MET A 10 -52.37 -49.07 -5.59
CA MET A 10 -51.31 -48.15 -5.19
C MET A 10 -51.15 -47.09 -6.29
N ALA A 11 -51.52 -45.86 -5.96
CA ALA A 11 -51.25 -44.69 -6.80
C ALA A 11 -49.74 -44.42 -6.83
N LEU A 12 -49.14 -44.45 -8.03
CA LEU A 12 -47.75 -44.09 -8.26
C LEU A 12 -47.63 -42.56 -8.29
N VAL A 13 -47.14 -41.96 -7.20
CA VAL A 13 -46.74 -40.54 -7.18
C VAL A 13 -45.31 -40.46 -7.70
N ALA A 14 -45.13 -40.02 -8.94
CA ALA A 14 -43.82 -39.71 -9.49
C ALA A 14 -43.29 -38.42 -8.87
N VAL A 15 -42.38 -38.54 -7.90
CA VAL A 15 -41.61 -37.41 -7.37
C VAL A 15 -40.50 -37.10 -8.38
N LEU A 16 -40.72 -36.07 -9.21
CA LEU A 16 -39.63 -35.46 -9.99
C LEU A 16 -38.67 -34.76 -9.03
N GLY A 17 -37.55 -35.41 -8.72
CA GLY A 17 -36.44 -34.81 -8.00
C GLY A 17 -35.73 -33.77 -8.87
N THR A 18 -36.05 -32.49 -8.69
CA THR A 18 -35.21 -31.40 -9.18
C THR A 18 -33.93 -31.37 -8.34
N ALA A 19 -32.85 -31.93 -8.88
CA ALA A 19 -31.51 -31.72 -8.35
C ALA A 19 -31.12 -30.25 -8.55
N GLY A 20 -31.51 -29.40 -7.59
CA GLY A 20 -31.04 -28.03 -7.51
C GLY A 20 -29.58 -28.05 -7.10
N CYS A 21 -28.67 -27.82 -8.04
CA CYS A 21 -27.30 -27.44 -7.75
C CYS A 21 -27.32 -26.11 -6.99
N ALA A 22 -27.31 -26.18 -5.66
CA ALA A 22 -26.97 -25.03 -4.83
C ALA A 22 -25.47 -24.80 -4.99
N GLU A 23 -25.09 -23.92 -5.91
CA GLU A 23 -23.77 -23.30 -5.91
C GLU A 23 -23.63 -22.55 -4.58
N ALA A 24 -22.92 -23.17 -3.64
CA ALA A 24 -22.46 -22.51 -2.44
C ALA A 24 -21.56 -21.35 -2.87
N ALA A 25 -22.13 -20.15 -2.94
CA ALA A 25 -21.38 -18.93 -3.04
C ALA A 25 -20.52 -18.83 -1.78
N THR A 26 -19.26 -19.26 -1.89
CA THR A 26 -18.22 -18.97 -0.91
C THR A 26 -17.99 -17.47 -0.93
N THR A 27 -18.75 -16.75 -0.11
CA THR A 27 -18.38 -15.40 0.33
C THR A 27 -17.07 -15.54 1.07
N SER A 28 -15.95 -15.35 0.36
CA SER A 28 -14.64 -15.13 0.97
C SER A 28 -14.80 -13.97 1.93
N ALA A 29 -14.86 -14.25 3.23
CA ALA A 29 -14.75 -13.21 4.25
C ALA A 29 -13.47 -12.42 3.94
N ALA A 30 -13.59 -11.11 3.76
CA ALA A 30 -12.40 -10.28 3.62
C ALA A 30 -11.51 -10.53 4.83
N ALA A 31 -10.22 -10.77 4.61
CA ALA A 31 -9.29 -10.99 5.71
C ALA A 31 -9.36 -9.78 6.65
N SER A 32 -9.58 -10.05 7.94
CA SER A 32 -9.59 -9.00 8.95
C SER A 32 -8.18 -8.43 9.07
N TYR A 33 -8.04 -7.11 8.98
CA TYR A 33 -6.77 -6.41 9.13
C TYR A 33 -6.88 -5.32 10.20
N ARG A 34 -5.76 -4.98 10.83
CA ARG A 34 -5.65 -3.87 11.78
C ARG A 34 -5.24 -2.61 11.01
N ASN A 35 -5.99 -1.52 11.17
CA ASN A 35 -5.63 -0.24 10.56
C ASN A 35 -4.66 0.55 11.48
N LEU A 36 -3.86 1.46 10.90
CA LEU A 36 -2.81 2.27 11.52
C LEU A 36 -3.29 2.99 12.78
N PRO A 37 -2.69 2.79 13.96
CA PRO A 37 -3.03 3.53 15.17
C PRO A 37 -3.09 5.05 14.94
N THR A 38 -3.97 5.77 15.63
CA THR A 38 -4.09 7.23 15.51
C THR A 38 -3.03 8.00 16.30
N SER A 39 -2.15 7.29 17.00
CA SER A 39 -1.08 7.81 17.83
C SER A 39 -0.02 6.73 18.00
N GLY A 40 1.22 7.15 18.22
CA GLY A 40 2.36 6.27 18.43
C GLY A 40 3.63 6.99 18.04
N ARG A 41 4.78 6.42 18.40
CA ARG A 41 6.07 6.88 17.89
C ARG A 41 6.42 6.05 16.66
N VAL A 42 6.69 6.73 15.57
CA VAL A 42 7.03 6.14 14.28
C VAL A 42 8.54 6.06 14.14
N ASP A 43 9.02 5.05 13.45
CA ASP A 43 10.38 5.01 12.91
C ASP A 43 10.35 4.54 11.44
N TYR A 44 11.06 5.25 10.56
CA TYR A 44 11.04 5.02 9.12
C TYR A 44 12.40 4.52 8.67
N GLN A 45 12.47 3.21 8.44
CA GLN A 45 13.69 2.42 8.35
C GLN A 45 13.81 1.77 6.95
N LEU A 46 13.95 2.60 5.90
CA LEU A 46 14.09 2.08 4.53
C LEU A 46 15.55 1.81 4.10
N GLY A 47 16.53 2.52 4.67
CA GLY A 47 17.95 2.24 4.46
C GLY A 47 18.45 0.96 5.16
N GLY A 48 17.57 0.28 5.88
CA GLY A 48 17.80 -1.00 6.54
C GLY A 48 17.11 -1.08 7.90
N GLY A 49 16.54 -2.24 8.22
CA GLY A 49 15.90 -2.48 9.51
C GLY A 49 16.90 -2.58 10.66
N TYR A 50 16.65 -1.84 11.74
CA TYR A 50 17.40 -1.92 13.00
C TYR A 50 16.44 -1.98 14.20
N THR A 51 16.92 -2.46 15.35
CA THR A 51 16.09 -2.53 16.57
C THR A 51 15.49 -1.16 16.87
N PRO A 52 14.15 -1.01 16.84
CA PRO A 52 13.53 0.29 17.05
C PRO A 52 13.90 0.87 18.42
N PRO A 53 14.17 2.19 18.51
CA PRO A 53 14.40 2.85 19.78
C PRO A 53 13.28 2.61 20.79
N SER A 54 13.60 2.67 22.08
CA SER A 54 12.62 2.47 23.15
C SER A 54 11.42 3.42 23.00
N GLY A 55 10.22 2.86 23.06
CA GLY A 55 8.96 3.60 22.93
C GLY A 55 8.46 3.76 21.50
N VAL A 56 9.20 3.33 20.48
CA VAL A 56 8.69 3.20 19.11
C VAL A 56 7.63 2.10 19.06
N THR A 57 6.48 2.43 18.47
CA THR A 57 5.31 1.55 18.38
C THR A 57 4.89 1.28 16.96
N ILE A 58 5.37 2.06 15.99
CA ILE A 58 5.04 1.96 14.57
C ILE A 58 6.36 2.01 13.81
N VAL A 59 6.56 1.07 12.89
CA VAL A 59 7.79 1.01 12.08
C VAL A 59 7.40 0.81 10.63
N GLU A 60 8.06 1.51 9.73
CA GLU A 60 7.96 1.23 8.30
C GLU A 60 9.32 0.77 7.77
N ARG A 61 9.33 -0.33 7.02
CA ARG A 61 10.53 -1.01 6.51
C ARG A 61 10.34 -1.45 5.07
N ASP A 62 11.44 -1.51 4.33
CA ASP A 62 11.44 -2.07 2.98
C ASP A 62 10.92 -3.51 2.96
N SER A 63 10.21 -3.89 1.90
CA SER A 63 9.63 -5.24 1.76
C SER A 63 10.64 -6.39 1.73
N THR A 64 11.93 -6.10 1.54
CA THR A 64 13.00 -7.08 1.64
C THR A 64 13.35 -7.40 3.10
N ASP A 65 13.05 -6.51 4.03
CA ASP A 65 13.31 -6.64 5.46
C ASP A 65 12.23 -7.44 6.22
N ARG A 66 12.49 -7.65 7.53
CA ARG A 66 11.56 -8.30 8.45
C ARG A 66 10.85 -7.26 9.32
N PRO A 67 9.57 -7.47 9.71
CA PRO A 67 8.90 -6.57 10.63
C PRO A 67 9.59 -6.60 12.00
N ALA A 68 9.55 -5.47 12.71
CA ALA A 68 9.98 -5.39 14.09
C ALA A 68 8.96 -6.11 15.00
N LYS A 69 9.45 -6.71 16.10
CA LYS A 69 8.60 -7.45 17.01
C LYS A 69 7.86 -6.47 17.93
N GLY A 70 6.55 -6.66 18.09
CA GLY A 70 5.74 -5.91 19.07
C GLY A 70 5.32 -4.51 18.62
N THR A 71 5.61 -4.14 17.39
CA THR A 71 5.24 -2.87 16.75
C THR A 71 4.09 -3.07 15.76
N TYR A 72 3.50 -1.98 15.28
CA TYR A 72 2.69 -1.97 14.07
C TYR A 72 3.63 -1.76 12.88
N ASP A 73 3.79 -2.78 12.02
CA ASP A 73 4.79 -2.74 10.95
C ASP A 73 4.16 -2.52 9.57
N ILE A 74 4.70 -1.54 8.84
CA ILE A 74 4.31 -1.16 7.49
C ILE A 74 5.38 -1.67 6.51
N CYS A 75 4.94 -2.43 5.51
CA CYS A 75 5.78 -2.95 4.44
C CYS A 75 5.84 -1.92 3.31
N TYR A 76 6.98 -1.25 3.12
CA TYR A 76 7.21 -0.37 1.99
C TYR A 76 7.39 -1.17 0.71
N VAL A 77 6.68 -0.77 -0.35
CA VAL A 77 6.81 -1.34 -1.69
C VAL A 77 6.76 -0.20 -2.70
N ASN A 78 7.78 -0.06 -3.55
CA ASN A 78 7.66 0.85 -4.69
C ASN A 78 6.58 0.33 -5.67
N GLY A 79 5.42 0.98 -5.66
CA GLY A 79 4.21 0.48 -6.32
C GLY A 79 4.00 1.01 -7.74
N PHE A 80 4.72 2.09 -8.09
CA PHE A 80 4.50 2.87 -9.30
C PHE A 80 5.80 3.12 -10.09
N GLN A 81 6.94 2.70 -9.56
CA GLN A 81 8.22 2.62 -10.24
C GLN A 81 8.88 1.27 -9.99
N THR A 82 9.98 1.00 -10.68
CA THR A 82 10.87 -0.11 -10.36
C THR A 82 11.94 0.34 -9.38
N GLN A 83 12.35 -0.51 -8.46
CA GLN A 83 13.57 -0.28 -7.69
C GLN A 83 14.83 -0.72 -8.46
N PRO A 84 16.02 -0.16 -8.16
CA PRO A 84 17.26 -0.45 -8.88
C PRO A 84 17.62 -1.95 -8.91
N GLU A 85 17.49 -2.64 -7.78
CA GLU A 85 17.77 -4.07 -7.64
C GLU A 85 16.78 -4.95 -8.42
N ALA A 86 15.55 -4.49 -8.62
CA ALA A 86 14.53 -5.18 -9.40
C ALA A 86 14.55 -4.82 -10.89
N ALA A 87 15.27 -3.76 -11.30
CA ALA A 87 15.20 -3.18 -12.64
C ALA A 87 15.51 -4.19 -13.75
N ARG A 88 16.49 -5.09 -13.55
CA ARG A 88 16.83 -6.13 -14.53
C ARG A 88 15.67 -7.12 -14.73
N THR A 89 15.00 -7.50 -13.64
CA THR A 89 13.85 -8.41 -13.67
C THR A 89 12.68 -7.78 -14.41
N TRP A 90 12.36 -6.52 -14.13
CA TRP A 90 11.32 -5.80 -14.85
C TRP A 90 11.62 -5.69 -16.36
N LYS A 91 12.86 -5.32 -16.74
CA LYS A 91 13.28 -5.22 -18.15
C LYS A 91 13.18 -6.56 -18.89
N LYS A 92 13.53 -7.67 -18.24
CA LYS A 92 13.56 -8.99 -18.87
C LYS A 92 12.19 -9.68 -18.88
N SER A 93 11.51 -9.70 -17.74
CA SER A 93 10.32 -10.53 -17.52
C SER A 93 9.01 -9.78 -17.72
N TYR A 94 9.00 -8.46 -17.52
CA TYR A 94 7.79 -7.63 -17.58
C TYR A 94 7.99 -6.34 -18.41
N PRO A 95 8.63 -6.38 -19.60
CA PRO A 95 9.00 -5.18 -20.35
C PRO A 95 7.81 -4.31 -20.77
N SER A 96 6.61 -4.88 -20.85
CA SER A 96 5.35 -4.18 -21.19
C SER A 96 4.73 -3.39 -20.04
N ALA A 97 5.17 -3.66 -18.80
CA ALA A 97 4.76 -2.92 -17.61
C ALA A 97 5.62 -1.67 -17.38
N ILE A 98 6.74 -1.51 -18.08
CA ILE A 98 7.59 -0.33 -17.99
C ILE A 98 7.05 0.75 -18.93
N LEU A 99 6.92 1.98 -18.43
CA LEU A 99 6.55 3.12 -19.25
C LEU A 99 7.68 3.45 -20.22
N ARG A 100 7.32 3.67 -21.49
CA ARG A 100 8.27 4.01 -22.55
C ARG A 100 7.91 5.31 -23.24
N ASP A 101 8.93 6.03 -23.68
CA ASP A 101 8.79 7.20 -24.52
C ASP A 101 8.50 6.83 -26.00
N ARG A 102 8.45 7.84 -26.87
CA ARG A 102 8.19 7.64 -28.30
C ARG A 102 9.32 6.91 -29.03
N ALA A 103 10.55 6.94 -28.48
CA ALA A 103 11.70 6.21 -28.99
C ALA A 103 11.79 4.78 -28.41
N GLY A 104 10.83 4.36 -27.60
CA GLY A 104 10.81 3.05 -26.96
C GLY A 104 11.74 2.93 -25.74
N LYS A 105 12.36 4.03 -25.28
CA LYS A 105 13.24 4.02 -24.10
C LYS A 105 12.40 4.04 -22.81
N PRO A 106 12.81 3.34 -21.74
CA PRO A 106 12.19 3.49 -20.43
C PRO A 106 12.16 4.96 -19.99
N VAL A 107 11.05 5.37 -19.39
CA VAL A 107 10.94 6.67 -18.73
C VAL A 107 11.33 6.47 -17.26
N SER A 108 12.42 7.10 -16.83
CA SER A 108 12.85 7.11 -15.43
C SER A 108 12.37 8.34 -14.69
N ASP A 109 12.36 8.26 -13.37
CA ASP A 109 12.15 9.42 -12.51
C ASP A 109 13.33 10.40 -12.61
N PRO A 110 13.10 11.71 -12.76
CA PRO A 110 14.19 12.69 -12.77
C PRO A 110 14.97 12.78 -11.45
N GLY A 111 14.32 12.50 -10.30
CA GLY A 111 14.96 12.47 -8.99
C GLY A 111 15.68 11.15 -8.71
N TRP A 112 15.22 10.07 -9.33
CA TRP A 112 15.75 8.70 -9.17
C TRP A 112 15.96 8.05 -10.56
N PRO A 113 17.06 8.38 -11.27
CA PRO A 113 17.22 8.05 -12.69
C PRO A 113 17.35 6.54 -12.98
N ASP A 114 17.67 5.74 -11.96
CA ASP A 114 17.71 4.28 -12.00
C ASP A 114 16.34 3.61 -11.74
N GLU A 115 15.35 4.37 -11.31
CA GLU A 115 13.96 3.92 -11.15
C GLU A 115 13.11 4.24 -12.39
N MET A 116 12.57 3.20 -13.02
CA MET A 116 11.71 3.34 -14.20
C MET A 116 10.24 3.41 -13.79
N LEU A 117 9.49 4.36 -14.36
CA LEU A 117 8.05 4.48 -14.12
C LEU A 117 7.29 3.26 -14.66
N LEU A 118 6.31 2.79 -13.90
CA LEU A 118 5.39 1.73 -14.34
C LEU A 118 4.24 2.29 -15.18
N ASP A 119 3.83 1.53 -16.19
CA ASP A 119 2.88 1.98 -17.21
C ASP A 119 1.43 1.74 -16.79
N THR A 120 0.81 2.78 -16.22
CA THR A 120 -0.57 2.71 -15.72
C THR A 120 -1.64 2.98 -16.80
N ARG A 121 -1.26 3.10 -18.08
CA ARG A 121 -2.16 3.60 -19.15
C ARG A 121 -3.33 2.66 -19.47
N THR A 122 -3.12 1.36 -19.48
CA THR A 122 -4.15 0.38 -19.87
C THR A 122 -4.50 -0.58 -18.74
N ALA A 123 -5.73 -1.10 -18.75
CA ALA A 123 -6.16 -2.09 -17.75
C ALA A 123 -5.25 -3.32 -17.73
N ALA A 124 -4.83 -3.81 -18.90
CA ALA A 124 -3.92 -4.96 -19.01
C ALA A 124 -2.56 -4.71 -18.34
N LYS A 125 -2.00 -3.50 -18.51
CA LYS A 125 -0.71 -3.15 -17.87
C LYS A 125 -0.85 -3.00 -16.37
N ARG A 126 -1.92 -2.35 -15.89
CA ARG A 126 -2.22 -2.27 -14.45
C ARG A 126 -2.42 -3.66 -13.84
N ALA A 127 -3.15 -4.55 -14.50
CA ALA A 127 -3.33 -5.94 -14.04
C ALA A 127 -2.01 -6.71 -13.98
N LEU A 128 -1.11 -6.51 -14.95
CA LEU A 128 0.24 -7.09 -14.91
C LEU A 128 1.05 -6.55 -13.73
N ILE A 129 1.07 -5.23 -13.51
CA ILE A 129 1.76 -4.60 -12.37
C ILE A 129 1.21 -5.16 -11.06
N THR A 130 -0.11 -5.16 -10.86
CA THR A 130 -0.75 -5.72 -9.67
C THR A 130 -0.37 -7.20 -9.47
N LYS A 131 -0.36 -8.01 -10.53
CA LYS A 131 0.04 -9.43 -10.45
C LYS A 131 1.50 -9.61 -9.99
N VAL A 132 2.41 -8.75 -10.45
CA VAL A 132 3.82 -8.81 -10.05
C VAL A 132 3.96 -8.40 -8.59
N LEU A 133 3.38 -7.26 -8.20
CA LEU A 133 3.47 -6.73 -6.83
C LEU A 133 2.72 -7.57 -5.80
N ALA A 134 1.65 -8.27 -6.20
CA ALA A 134 0.90 -9.18 -5.32
C ALA A 134 1.79 -10.25 -4.66
N LYS A 135 2.87 -10.68 -5.33
CA LYS A 135 3.84 -11.62 -4.74
C LYS A 135 4.60 -11.00 -3.58
N THR A 136 4.91 -9.71 -3.65
CA THR A 136 5.57 -8.97 -2.58
C THR A 136 4.60 -8.69 -1.44
N VAL A 137 3.37 -8.25 -1.75
CA VAL A 137 2.30 -8.05 -0.77
C VAL A 137 1.99 -9.33 0.01
N ALA A 138 1.90 -10.48 -0.68
CA ALA A 138 1.71 -11.77 -0.04
C ALA A 138 2.84 -12.07 0.95
N ARG A 139 4.11 -11.86 0.56
CA ARG A 139 5.25 -12.02 1.48
C ARG A 139 5.18 -11.07 2.68
N CYS A 140 4.73 -9.82 2.51
CA CYS A 140 4.55 -8.91 3.63
C CYS A 140 3.54 -9.50 4.63
N GLY A 141 2.39 -9.98 4.15
CA GLY A 141 1.38 -10.66 4.98
C GLY A 141 1.93 -11.91 5.68
N ASP A 142 2.60 -12.80 4.94
CA ASP A 142 3.20 -14.02 5.48
C ASP A 142 4.30 -13.76 6.52
N ARG A 143 5.00 -12.62 6.41
CA ARG A 143 6.03 -12.19 7.36
C ARG A 143 5.45 -11.55 8.62
N GLY A 144 4.16 -11.21 8.62
CA GLY A 144 3.49 -10.59 9.76
C GLY A 144 3.56 -9.07 9.81
N PHE A 145 3.76 -8.40 8.66
CA PHE A 145 3.48 -6.96 8.59
C PHE A 145 1.99 -6.70 8.83
N ASP A 146 1.63 -5.54 9.38
CA ASP A 146 0.25 -5.10 9.59
C ASP A 146 -0.31 -4.36 8.37
N ALA A 147 0.57 -3.73 7.59
CA ALA A 147 0.20 -2.87 6.48
C ALA A 147 1.19 -2.93 5.32
N VAL A 148 0.78 -2.36 4.19
CA VAL A 148 1.62 -2.08 3.04
C VAL A 148 1.44 -0.63 2.59
N GLU A 149 2.53 0.02 2.24
CA GLU A 149 2.59 1.36 1.65
C GLU A 149 3.10 1.20 0.21
N PHE A 150 2.47 1.88 -0.75
CA PHE A 150 2.85 1.83 -2.16
C PHE A 150 3.39 3.17 -2.63
N ASP A 151 4.71 3.28 -2.63
CA ASP A 151 5.41 4.53 -2.96
C ASP A 151 5.25 4.93 -4.43
N ASN A 152 5.53 6.20 -4.70
CA ASN A 152 5.45 6.83 -6.02
C ASN A 152 4.04 6.90 -6.63
N LEU A 153 3.00 6.87 -5.79
CA LEU A 153 1.60 7.01 -6.21
C LEU A 153 1.38 8.17 -7.19
N ASP A 154 2.09 9.27 -7.00
CA ASP A 154 2.01 10.49 -7.77
C ASP A 154 2.84 10.51 -9.08
N SER A 155 3.43 9.38 -9.50
CA SER A 155 4.34 9.30 -10.66
C SER A 155 3.81 9.88 -11.97
N TRP A 156 2.50 10.11 -12.10
CA TRP A 156 1.94 10.83 -13.24
C TRP A 156 2.45 12.26 -13.39
N THR A 157 2.81 12.92 -12.29
CA THR A 157 3.34 14.29 -12.27
C THR A 157 4.72 14.36 -12.93
N ARG A 158 5.52 13.29 -12.82
CA ARG A 158 6.89 13.18 -13.34
C ARG A 158 7.01 12.42 -14.66
N SER A 159 5.91 11.85 -15.17
CA SER A 159 5.89 11.07 -16.43
C SER A 159 6.04 11.87 -17.73
N GLY A 160 6.11 13.20 -17.66
CA GLY A 160 6.05 14.08 -18.82
C GLY A 160 4.73 13.96 -19.60
N LYS A 161 3.60 13.96 -18.87
CA LYS A 161 2.21 13.85 -19.39
C LYS A 161 1.87 12.50 -20.07
N ARG A 162 2.64 11.44 -19.80
CA ARG A 162 2.40 10.10 -20.37
C ARG A 162 1.47 9.24 -19.53
N LEU A 163 1.47 9.46 -18.22
CA LEU A 163 0.54 8.84 -17.28
C LEU A 163 -0.50 9.88 -16.84
N THR A 164 -1.61 9.39 -16.29
CA THR A 164 -2.68 10.25 -15.77
C THR A 164 -2.97 9.88 -14.32
N ARG A 165 -3.48 10.85 -13.56
CA ARG A 165 -3.99 10.63 -12.20
C ARG A 165 -5.00 9.47 -12.16
N ALA A 166 -5.93 9.42 -13.11
CA ALA A 166 -6.93 8.35 -13.18
C ALA A 166 -6.32 6.97 -13.39
N GLY A 167 -5.27 6.86 -14.21
CA GLY A 167 -4.52 5.61 -14.41
C GLY A 167 -3.86 5.12 -13.13
N ASN A 168 -3.18 6.02 -12.40
CA ASN A 168 -2.53 5.68 -11.14
C ASN A 168 -3.56 5.32 -10.06
N LEU A 169 -4.68 6.04 -9.94
CA LEU A 169 -5.74 5.70 -8.96
C LEU A 169 -6.43 4.36 -9.28
N ALA A 170 -6.56 3.99 -10.56
CA ALA A 170 -7.07 2.67 -10.94
C ALA A 170 -6.10 1.55 -10.56
N LEU A 171 -4.79 1.78 -10.65
CA LEU A 171 -3.78 0.84 -10.16
C LEU A 171 -3.81 0.78 -8.62
N ALA A 172 -3.81 1.93 -7.95
CA ALA A 172 -3.91 2.03 -6.50
C ALA A 172 -5.11 1.25 -5.94
N LYS A 173 -6.30 1.40 -6.52
CA LYS A 173 -7.49 0.63 -6.13
C LYS A 173 -7.28 -0.89 -6.21
N SER A 174 -6.57 -1.36 -7.24
CA SER A 174 -6.25 -2.78 -7.41
C SER A 174 -5.22 -3.27 -6.39
N LEU A 175 -4.25 -2.42 -6.02
CA LEU A 175 -3.25 -2.69 -5.00
C LEU A 175 -3.85 -2.67 -3.58
N VAL A 176 -4.73 -1.71 -3.28
CA VAL A 176 -5.52 -1.66 -2.03
C VAL A 176 -6.29 -2.97 -1.84
N ALA A 177 -7.07 -3.38 -2.85
CA ALA A 177 -7.80 -4.64 -2.80
C ALA A 177 -6.87 -5.86 -2.63
N THR A 178 -5.62 -5.77 -3.10
CA THR A 178 -4.61 -6.82 -2.92
C THR A 178 -4.09 -6.86 -1.49
N GLY A 179 -3.74 -5.72 -0.89
CA GLY A 179 -3.36 -5.64 0.53
C GLY A 179 -4.46 -6.19 1.44
N HIS A 180 -5.71 -5.75 1.24
CA HIS A 180 -6.85 -6.23 2.04
C HIS A 180 -7.06 -7.75 1.96
N ARG A 181 -6.86 -8.36 0.78
CA ARG A 181 -6.93 -9.84 0.63
C ARG A 181 -5.85 -10.58 1.40
N HIS A 182 -4.72 -9.92 1.68
CA HIS A 182 -3.62 -10.47 2.47
C HIS A 182 -3.66 -10.02 3.94
N GLY A 183 -4.77 -9.44 4.40
CA GLY A 183 -4.91 -9.01 5.79
C GLY A 183 -4.07 -7.79 6.16
N LEU A 184 -3.73 -6.95 5.18
CA LEU A 184 -2.92 -5.74 5.36
C LEU A 184 -3.76 -4.49 5.15
N ALA A 185 -3.63 -3.50 6.05
CA ALA A 185 -4.07 -2.14 5.75
C ALA A 185 -3.21 -1.54 4.63
N VAL A 186 -3.74 -0.60 3.85
CA VAL A 186 -3.01 0.00 2.72
C VAL A 186 -2.90 1.51 2.85
N GLY A 187 -1.66 2.00 2.86
CA GLY A 187 -1.31 3.42 2.98
C GLY A 187 -1.32 4.15 1.64
N GLN A 188 -1.74 5.42 1.67
CA GLN A 188 -1.51 6.37 0.59
C GLN A 188 -0.13 7.03 0.79
N LYS A 189 0.78 6.90 -0.17
CA LYS A 189 1.98 7.75 -0.24
C LYS A 189 1.64 9.16 -0.70
N ASN A 190 2.06 10.17 0.07
CA ASN A 190 2.08 11.57 -0.36
C ASN A 190 0.76 11.97 -1.05
N THR A 191 0.84 12.73 -2.14
CA THR A 191 -0.28 13.01 -3.05
C THR A 191 -1.43 13.79 -2.37
N PRO A 192 -1.16 14.97 -1.78
CA PRO A 192 -2.14 15.75 -1.00
C PRO A 192 -3.39 16.15 -1.82
N GLN A 193 -3.22 16.34 -3.13
CA GLN A 193 -4.27 16.71 -4.10
C GLN A 193 -5.38 15.66 -4.25
N LEU A 194 -5.25 14.48 -3.63
CA LEU A 194 -6.30 13.48 -3.55
C LEU A 194 -7.43 13.87 -2.60
N GLY A 195 -7.09 14.43 -1.43
CA GLY A 195 -8.01 14.70 -0.34
C GLY A 195 -8.96 13.52 -0.04
N ALA A 196 -10.17 13.83 0.44
CA ALA A 196 -11.17 12.80 0.78
C ALA A 196 -11.66 12.00 -0.44
N SER A 197 -11.53 12.55 -1.66
CA SER A 197 -11.95 11.86 -2.88
C SER A 197 -11.06 10.67 -3.21
N GLY A 198 -9.75 10.78 -3.00
CA GLY A 198 -8.81 9.68 -3.24
C GLY A 198 -9.13 8.50 -2.35
N ARG A 199 -9.26 8.74 -1.03
CA ARG A 199 -9.66 7.72 -0.04
C ARG A 199 -10.92 6.97 -0.49
N LYS A 200 -11.97 7.68 -0.92
CA LYS A 200 -13.24 7.08 -1.38
C LYS A 200 -13.08 6.28 -2.67
N GLN A 201 -12.20 6.70 -3.58
CA GLN A 201 -12.02 6.05 -4.88
C GLN A 201 -11.13 4.80 -4.82
N THR A 202 -10.09 4.83 -3.97
CA THR A 202 -9.10 3.74 -3.88
C THR A 202 -9.36 2.80 -2.72
N GLY A 203 -9.91 3.29 -1.61
CA GLY A 203 -10.08 2.53 -0.37
C GLY A 203 -8.87 2.56 0.57
N PHE A 204 -7.94 3.51 0.41
CA PHE A 204 -6.81 3.66 1.34
C PHE A 204 -7.26 3.82 2.79
N ASP A 205 -6.44 3.28 3.70
CA ASP A 205 -6.73 3.17 5.13
C ASP A 205 -6.10 4.29 5.96
N PHE A 206 -4.90 4.74 5.55
CA PHE A 206 -4.07 5.75 6.21
C PHE A 206 -3.16 6.47 5.20
N VAL A 207 -2.33 7.41 5.67
CA VAL A 207 -1.35 8.14 4.86
C VAL A 207 0.06 8.01 5.46
N VAL A 208 1.05 7.84 4.58
CA VAL A 208 2.45 8.14 4.85
C VAL A 208 2.82 9.34 3.97
N ALA A 209 3.04 10.48 4.60
CA ALA A 209 3.42 11.72 3.94
C ALA A 209 4.89 12.04 4.25
N GLU A 210 5.55 12.63 3.28
CA GLU A 210 6.85 13.25 3.43
C GLU A 210 6.66 14.76 3.34
N GLU A 211 7.26 15.46 4.28
CA GLU A 211 7.43 16.91 4.26
C GLU A 211 6.10 17.70 4.29
N CYS A 212 5.05 17.18 4.95
CA CYS A 212 3.75 17.85 4.94
C CYS A 212 3.79 19.18 5.70
N VAL A 213 4.65 19.33 6.71
CA VAL A 213 4.86 20.59 7.43
C VAL A 213 5.66 21.55 6.56
N GLN A 214 6.76 21.09 5.99
CA GLN A 214 7.62 21.88 5.10
C GLN A 214 6.81 22.46 3.93
N TYR A 215 5.96 21.67 3.28
CA TYR A 215 5.12 22.11 2.16
C TYR A 215 3.74 22.66 2.55
N ARG A 216 3.40 22.71 3.84
CA ARG A 216 2.08 23.16 4.36
C ARG A 216 0.89 22.35 3.83
N GLU A 217 1.08 21.04 3.68
CA GLU A 217 0.13 20.11 3.08
C GLU A 217 -0.61 19.24 4.10
N CYS A 218 -0.19 19.22 5.37
CA CYS A 218 -0.74 18.31 6.39
C CYS A 218 -2.27 18.31 6.48
N ALA A 219 -2.90 19.48 6.33
CA ALA A 219 -4.35 19.62 6.39
C ALA A 219 -5.08 18.87 5.26
N ALA A 220 -4.45 18.66 4.10
CA ALA A 220 -5.03 17.88 3.01
C ALA A 220 -5.19 16.40 3.40
N TYR A 221 -4.24 15.86 4.16
CA TYR A 221 -4.27 14.49 4.68
C TYR A 221 -5.19 14.36 5.88
N THR A 222 -5.01 15.19 6.92
CA THR A 222 -5.74 15.04 8.19
C THR A 222 -7.24 15.28 8.04
N LYS A 223 -7.69 16.15 7.11
CA LYS A 223 -9.11 16.29 6.78
C LYS A 223 -9.72 15.02 6.19
N ALA A 224 -8.94 14.18 5.52
CA ALA A 224 -9.41 12.96 4.85
C ALA A 224 -9.26 11.70 5.72
N TYR A 225 -8.22 11.64 6.55
CA TYR A 225 -7.82 10.44 7.31
C TYR A 225 -7.81 10.63 8.83
N GLY A 226 -8.10 11.83 9.34
CA GLY A 226 -8.02 12.14 10.77
C GLY A 226 -6.60 11.97 11.30
N GLY A 227 -6.45 11.25 12.42
CA GLY A 227 -5.16 10.96 13.05
C GLY A 227 -4.33 9.85 12.38
N ARG A 228 -4.81 9.21 11.31
CA ARG A 228 -4.09 8.13 10.62
C ARG A 228 -3.20 8.68 9.51
N VAL A 229 -2.32 9.60 9.90
CA VAL A 229 -1.36 10.27 9.02
C VAL A 229 -0.01 10.22 9.71
N ILE A 230 0.95 9.56 9.07
CA ILE A 230 2.37 9.64 9.39
C ILE A 230 2.96 10.77 8.54
N ASP A 231 3.84 11.55 9.14
CA ASP A 231 4.56 12.62 8.48
C ASP A 231 6.06 12.48 8.76
N VAL A 232 6.85 12.47 7.70
CA VAL A 232 8.30 12.34 7.73
C VAL A 232 8.88 13.63 7.18
N GLU A 233 9.43 14.46 8.06
CA GLU A 233 10.22 15.63 7.68
C GLU A 233 11.68 15.22 7.51
N TYR A 234 12.42 15.92 6.64
CA TYR A 234 13.82 15.63 6.39
C TYR A 234 14.74 16.75 6.86
N SER A 235 15.84 16.38 7.52
CA SER A 235 16.78 17.35 8.14
C SER A 235 17.54 18.22 7.13
N ASP A 236 17.62 17.80 5.87
CA ASP A 236 18.31 18.50 4.79
C ASP A 236 17.45 19.60 4.13
N THR A 237 16.13 19.49 4.22
CA THR A 237 15.18 20.42 3.57
C THR A 237 14.30 21.19 4.53
N LEU A 238 14.17 20.76 5.79
CA LEU A 238 13.29 21.42 6.75
C LEU A 238 13.76 22.85 7.04
N GLU A 239 12.96 23.83 6.62
CA GLU A 239 13.28 25.27 6.77
C GLU A 239 12.96 25.82 8.17
N ARG A 240 12.75 24.96 9.17
CA ARG A 240 12.33 25.31 10.53
C ARG A 240 13.04 24.44 11.56
N SER A 241 13.26 24.97 12.76
CA SER A 241 13.80 24.13 13.84
C SER A 241 12.82 23.04 14.23
N TRP A 242 13.35 21.87 14.60
CA TRP A 242 12.52 20.74 14.99
C TRP A 242 11.59 21.06 16.17
N GLY A 243 12.08 21.78 17.19
CA GLY A 243 11.24 22.25 18.29
C GLY A 243 10.07 23.14 17.83
N SER A 244 10.24 23.93 16.77
CA SER A 244 9.16 24.73 16.18
C SER A 244 8.12 23.86 15.48
N VAL A 245 8.54 22.78 14.81
CA VAL A 245 7.64 21.77 14.24
C VAL A 245 6.87 21.07 15.35
N CYS A 246 7.53 20.61 16.42
CA CYS A 246 6.86 19.94 17.52
C CYS A 246 5.82 20.80 18.24
N GLY A 247 6.01 22.11 18.28
CA GLY A 247 5.04 23.07 18.81
C GLY A 247 3.81 23.33 17.92
N LEU A 248 3.79 22.85 16.67
CA LEU A 248 2.64 23.04 15.78
C LEU A 248 1.46 22.19 16.22
N ARG A 249 0.27 22.79 16.30
CA ARG A 249 -0.98 22.06 16.48
C ARG A 249 -1.55 21.50 15.17
N SER A 250 -1.03 21.97 14.03
CA SER A 250 -1.51 21.62 12.69
C SER A 250 -0.79 20.42 12.05
N ARG A 251 0.30 19.95 12.66
CA ARG A 251 0.99 18.73 12.21
C ARG A 251 0.24 17.48 12.65
N PRO A 252 0.45 16.34 11.99
CA PRO A 252 0.05 15.04 12.51
C PRO A 252 0.69 14.74 13.88
N ALA A 253 0.04 13.89 14.67
CA ALA A 253 0.61 13.43 15.94
C ALA A 253 1.85 12.56 15.72
N MET A 254 1.88 11.82 14.60
CA MET A 254 2.95 10.91 14.18
C MET A 254 3.88 11.62 13.19
N THR A 255 4.51 12.72 13.62
CA THR A 255 5.50 13.48 12.85
C THR A 255 6.90 13.17 13.38
N ILE A 256 7.82 12.79 12.48
CA ILE A 256 9.22 12.50 12.77
C ILE A 256 10.15 13.31 11.88
N LEU A 257 11.40 13.49 12.32
CA LEU A 257 12.50 14.01 11.52
C LEU A 257 13.44 12.85 11.18
N ARG A 258 13.77 12.70 9.90
CA ARG A 258 14.76 11.73 9.43
C ARG A 258 15.84 12.38 8.56
N ASP A 259 16.94 11.67 8.39
CA ASP A 259 17.86 11.93 7.28
C ASP A 259 17.26 11.45 5.95
N ARG A 260 17.70 12.04 4.83
CA ARG A 260 17.13 11.79 3.49
C ARG A 260 17.28 10.34 3.04
N ASP A 261 18.43 9.74 3.35
CA ASP A 261 18.81 8.40 2.90
C ASP A 261 18.26 7.29 3.82
N LEU A 262 17.59 7.68 4.91
CA LEU A 262 16.94 6.81 5.89
C LEU A 262 17.92 5.76 6.44
N VAL A 263 19.15 6.17 6.71
CA VAL A 263 20.25 5.29 7.13
C VAL A 263 20.01 4.69 8.51
N THR A 264 20.82 3.71 8.88
CA THR A 264 20.78 3.06 10.21
C THR A 264 21.60 3.83 11.25
N PRO A 265 21.40 3.63 12.56
CA PRO A 265 22.10 4.37 13.63
C PRO A 265 23.63 4.25 13.66
N ALA A 266 24.21 3.31 12.92
CA ALA A 266 25.66 3.15 12.82
C ALA A 266 26.30 4.12 11.80
N ASP A 267 25.49 4.79 10.99
CA ASP A 267 25.94 5.76 10.00
C ASP A 267 25.97 7.17 10.60
N ASP A 268 27.02 7.94 10.29
CA ASP A 268 27.20 9.31 10.81
C ASP A 268 26.13 10.29 10.31
N ALA A 269 25.46 9.98 9.20
CA ALA A 269 24.36 10.77 8.66
C ALA A 269 23.02 10.53 9.39
N TYR A 270 22.95 9.57 10.32
CA TYR A 270 21.72 9.19 10.99
C TYR A 270 21.07 10.35 11.74
N VAL A 271 19.84 10.69 11.34
CA VAL A 271 18.99 11.63 12.08
C VAL A 271 17.68 10.94 12.41
N TYR A 272 17.32 10.88 13.69
CA TYR A 272 16.01 10.42 14.12
C TYR A 272 15.53 11.26 15.29
N GLU A 273 14.53 12.09 15.03
CA GLU A 273 13.81 12.82 16.08
C GLU A 273 12.31 12.61 15.95
N HIS A 274 11.61 12.68 17.07
CA HIS A 274 10.16 12.62 17.11
C HIS A 274 9.62 13.76 17.98
N CYS A 275 8.37 14.12 17.76
CA CYS A 275 7.59 14.88 18.72
C CYS A 275 6.76 13.93 19.61
#